data_AF-A0A964FJP2-F1
#
_entry.id   AF-A0A964FJP2-F1
#
_cell.length_a   1.000
_cell.length_b   1.000
_cell.length_c   1.000
_cell.angle_alpha   90.00
_cell.angle_beta   90.00
_cell.angle_gamma   90.00
#
_symmetry.space_group_name_H-M   'P 1'
#
loop_
_entity.id
_entity.type
_entity.pdbx_description
1 polymer ?
#
loop_
_entity_poly.entity_id
_entity_poly.type
_entity_poly.pdbx_seq_one_letter_code
_entity_poly.pdbx_strand_id
1 'polypeptide(L)' 'MKRISDINPLGSERPNPSDAEREKLRQERLQREKSLGFQQLTELCTLGEYDMAKQLAAKHSSWGYEIVDGVVMEQID' A
#
# COMPACT_ATOMS: atom_id res chain seq x y z
N MET A 1 9.23 44.80 -10.46
CA MET A 1 8.66 43.74 -9.60
C MET A 1 7.76 42.86 -10.47
N LYS A 2 8.14 41.60 -10.71
CA LYS A 2 7.41 40.68 -11.61
C LYS A 2 6.24 40.03 -10.84
N ARG A 3 5.06 39.98 -11.46
CA ARG A 3 3.84 39.41 -10.86
C ARG A 3 3.97 37.89 -10.82
N ILE A 4 3.48 37.29 -9.74
CA ILE A 4 3.57 35.84 -9.44
C ILE A 4 2.78 35.00 -10.47
N SER A 5 2.03 35.66 -11.36
CA SER A 5 1.24 35.07 -12.46
C SER A 5 2.08 34.46 -13.59
N ASP A 6 3.37 34.78 -13.70
CA ASP A 6 4.23 34.38 -14.83
C ASP A 6 5.13 33.16 -14.52
N ILE A 7 5.00 32.56 -13.34
CA ILE A 7 5.66 31.30 -13.01
C ILE A 7 4.65 30.19 -13.27
N ASN A 8 4.74 29.54 -14.44
CA ASN A 8 4.11 28.24 -14.64
C ASN A 8 4.94 27.21 -13.84
N PRO A 9 4.48 26.74 -12.66
CA PRO A 9 5.27 25.86 -11.81
C PRO A 9 5.31 24.42 -12.34
N LEU A 10 4.56 24.14 -13.42
CA LEU A 10 4.44 22.85 -14.06
C LEU A 10 5.20 22.91 -15.39
N GLY A 11 6.53 22.85 -15.29
CA GLY A 11 7.35 22.49 -16.44
C GLY A 11 6.87 21.15 -17.00
N SER A 12 6.51 21.12 -18.28
CA SER A 12 6.06 19.94 -19.04
C SER A 12 4.89 19.19 -18.39
N GLU A 13 3.66 19.58 -18.77
CA GLU A 13 2.43 18.84 -18.46
C GLU A 13 2.63 17.36 -18.80
N ARG A 14 2.81 16.51 -17.79
CA ARG A 14 2.67 15.07 -17.97
C ARG A 14 1.20 14.85 -18.37
N PRO A 15 0.92 14.20 -19.51
CA PRO A 15 -0.46 13.92 -19.89
C PRO A 15 -1.13 13.14 -18.75
N ASN A 16 -2.40 13.45 -18.50
CA ASN A 16 -3.20 12.70 -17.52
C ASN A 16 -3.17 11.22 -17.91
N PRO A 17 -2.89 10.30 -16.96
CA PRO A 17 -2.83 8.89 -17.27
C PRO A 17 -4.19 8.42 -17.79
N SER A 18 -4.17 7.62 -18.85
CA SER A 18 -5.30 6.88 -19.38
C SER A 18 -5.91 5.97 -18.31
N ASP A 19 -7.15 5.51 -18.51
CA ASP A 19 -7.79 4.61 -17.54
C ASP A 19 -7.00 3.30 -17.34
N ALA A 20 -6.34 2.81 -18.39
CA ALA A 20 -5.43 1.66 -18.31
C ALA A 20 -4.19 1.96 -17.46
N GLU A 21 -3.60 3.15 -17.61
CA GLU A 21 -2.45 3.57 -16.79
C GLU A 21 -2.84 3.82 -15.33
N ARG A 22 -4.03 4.37 -15.08
CA ARG A 22 -4.58 4.54 -13.72
C ARG A 22 -4.82 3.19 -13.04
N GLU A 23 -5.32 2.21 -13.77
CA GLU A 23 -5.51 0.85 -13.25
C GLU A 23 -4.17 0.19 -12.93
N LYS A 24 -3.19 0.28 -13.83
CA LYS A 24 -1.84 -0.22 -13.58
C LYS A 24 -1.22 0.43 -12.34
N LEU A 25 -1.32 1.74 -12.19
CA LEU A 25 -0.81 2.45 -11.00
C LEU A 25 -1.51 2.00 -9.71
N ARG A 26 -2.82 1.73 -9.76
CA ARG A 26 -3.57 1.19 -8.62
C ARG A 26 -3.08 -0.21 -8.24
N GLN A 27 -2.89 -1.10 -9.22
CA GLN A 27 -2.38 -2.45 -8.98
C GLN A 27 -0.96 -2.44 -8.43
N GLU A 28 -0.07 -1.62 -9.00
CA GLU A 28 1.29 -1.47 -8.50
C GLU A 28 1.32 -0.96 -7.05
N ARG A 29 0.46 0.01 -6.73
CA ARG A 29 0.32 0.52 -5.37
C ARG A 29 -0.19 -0.56 -4.42
N LEU A 30 -1.23 -1.28 -4.80
CA LEU A 30 -1.79 -2.37 -3.99
C LEU A 30 -0.74 -3.46 -3.74
N GLN A 31 0.03 -3.83 -4.77
CA GLN A 31 1.09 -4.83 -4.63
C GLN A 31 2.18 -4.39 -3.66
N ARG A 32 2.59 -3.11 -3.72
CA ARG A 32 3.55 -2.55 -2.76
C ARG A 32 2.98 -2.55 -1.34
N GLU A 33 1.75 -2.09 -1.17
CA GLU A 33 1.06 -2.10 0.13
C GLU A 33 0.95 -3.52 0.69
N LYS A 34 0.62 -4.52 -0.14
CA LYS A 34 0.60 -5.94 0.24
C LYS A 34 1.99 -6.40 0.71
N SER A 35 3.05 -6.13 -0.05
CA SER A 35 4.42 -6.53 0.34
C SER A 35 4.89 -5.90 1.66
N LEU A 36 4.58 -4.62 1.88
CA LEU A 36 4.90 -3.92 3.14
C LEU A 36 4.08 -4.47 4.30
N GLY A 37 2.80 -4.76 4.07
CA GLY A 37 1.94 -5.39 5.04
C GLY A 37 2.47 -6.75 5.48
N PHE A 38 2.89 -7.60 4.54
CA PHE A 38 3.50 -8.90 4.86
C PHE A 38 4.73 -8.76 5.76
N GLN A 39 5.63 -7.81 5.45
CA GLN A 39 6.82 -7.56 6.25
C GLN A 39 6.44 -7.14 7.68
N GLN A 40 5.53 -6.17 7.83
CA GLN A 40 5.10 -5.68 9.14
C GLN A 40 4.44 -6.77 9.99
N LEU A 41 3.58 -7.58 9.38
CA LEU A 41 2.94 -8.71 10.06
C LEU A 41 3.97 -9.75 10.51
N THR A 42 4.97 -10.04 9.68
CA THR A 42 6.06 -10.97 10.02
C THR A 42 6.91 -10.44 11.18
N GLU A 43 7.23 -9.15 11.17
CA GLU A 43 7.96 -8.51 12.27
C GLU A 43 7.19 -8.61 13.58
N LEU A 44 5.88 -8.31 13.58
CA LEU A 44 5.03 -8.45 14.76
C LEU A 44 4.97 -9.89 15.26
N CYS A 45 4.82 -10.87 14.37
CA CYS A 45 4.86 -12.28 14.73
C CYS A 45 6.20 -12.70 15.33
N THR A 46 7.32 -12.17 14.80
CA THR A 46 8.67 -12.44 15.32
C THR A 46 8.86 -11.87 16.73
N LEU A 47 8.22 -10.75 17.04
CA LEU A 47 8.22 -10.13 18.36
C LEU A 47 7.25 -10.78 19.36
N GLY A 48 6.41 -11.73 18.90
CA GLY A 48 5.36 -12.34 19.72
C GLY A 48 4.09 -11.48 19.86
N GLU A 49 4.01 -10.37 19.13
CA GLU A 49 2.89 -9.42 19.16
C GLU A 49 1.73 -9.88 18.26
N TYR A 50 1.24 -11.10 18.49
CA TYR A 50 0.28 -11.78 17.61
C TYR A 50 -1.08 -11.07 17.54
N ASP A 51 -1.54 -10.52 18.66
CA ASP A 51 -2.82 -9.79 18.70
C ASP A 51 -2.74 -8.48 17.89
N MET A 52 -1.60 -7.80 17.95
CA MET A 52 -1.35 -6.62 17.12
C MET A 52 -1.27 -7.00 15.64
N ALA A 53 -0.60 -8.11 15.30
CA ALA A 53 -0.55 -8.63 13.93
C ALA A 53 -1.96 -8.96 13.40
N LYS A 54 -2.81 -9.64 14.21
CA LYS A 54 -4.20 -9.94 13.86
C LYS A 54 -5.02 -8.68 13.62
N GLN A 55 -4.92 -7.69 14.50
CA GLN A 55 -5.63 -6.42 14.34
C GLN A 55 -5.18 -5.66 13.10
N LEU A 56 -3.87 -5.65 12.82
CA LEU A 56 -3.33 -5.00 11.64
C LEU A 56 -3.80 -5.67 10.35
N ALA A 57 -3.76 -7.00 10.29
CA ALA A 57 -4.27 -7.79 9.17
C ALA A 57 -5.78 -7.53 8.95
N ALA A 58 -6.58 -7.55 10.01
CA ALA A 58 -8.03 -7.27 9.92
C ALA A 58 -8.34 -5.84 9.45
N LYS A 59 -7.55 -4.84 9.87
CA LYS A 59 -7.69 -3.45 9.42
C LYS A 59 -7.35 -3.28 7.93
N HIS A 60 -6.48 -4.15 7.40
CA HIS A 60 -6.01 -4.13 6.03
C HIS A 60 -6.37 -5.43 5.30
N SER A 61 -7.65 -5.81 5.32
CA SER A 61 -8.16 -7.01 4.65
C SER A 61 -7.82 -7.06 3.16
N SER A 62 -7.64 -5.90 2.51
CA SER A 62 -7.19 -5.81 1.11
C SER A 62 -5.79 -6.37 0.85
N TRP A 63 -4.98 -6.61 1.87
CA TRP A 63 -3.70 -7.30 1.72
C TRP A 63 -3.87 -8.81 1.54
N GLY A 64 -5.01 -9.38 1.95
CA GLY A 64 -5.29 -10.81 1.82
C GLY A 64 -4.39 -11.68 2.69
N TYR A 65 -4.04 -11.21 3.89
CA TYR A 65 -3.27 -11.96 4.87
C TYR A 65 -4.05 -12.15 6.16
N GLU A 66 -3.79 -13.26 6.83
CA GLU A 66 -4.27 -13.56 8.18
C GLU A 66 -3.14 -14.10 9.05
N ILE A 67 -3.35 -14.10 10.37
CA ILE A 67 -2.38 -14.61 11.34
C ILE A 67 -2.93 -15.88 11.97
N VAL A 68 -2.29 -17.01 11.67
CA VAL A 68 -2.65 -18.35 12.16
C VAL A 68 -1.47 -18.90 12.95
N ASP A 69 -1.70 -19.21 14.23
CA ASP A 69 -0.68 -19.73 15.15
C ASP A 69 0.63 -18.93 15.18
N GLY A 70 0.53 -17.61 15.03
CA GLY A 70 1.68 -16.70 15.01
C GLY A 70 2.45 -16.67 13.69
N VAL A 71 1.87 -17.19 12.61
CA VAL A 71 2.43 -17.18 11.26
C VAL A 71 1.51 -16.39 10.33
N VAL A 72 2.12 -15.62 9.43
CA VAL A 72 1.40 -14.89 8.38
C VAL A 72 1.03 -15.87 7.27
N MET A 73 -0.27 -16.01 6.98
CA MET A 73 -0.78 -16.84 5.89
C MET A 73 -1.59 -15.98 4.90
N GLU A 74 -1.69 -16.42 3.64
CA GLU A 74 -2.66 -15.83 2.72
C GLU A 74 -4.07 -16.26 3.12
N GLN A 75 -4.99 -15.31 3.09
CA GLN A 75 -6.39 -15.55 3.40
C GLN A 75 -7.03 -16.32 2.23
N ILE A 76 -7.53 -17.52 2.53
CA ILE A 76 -8.25 -18.35 1.55
C ILE A 76 -9.74 -18.08 1.78
N ASP A 77 -10.34 -17.25 0.93
CA ASP A 77 -11.81 -17.09 0.85
C ASP A 77 -12.49 -18.40 0.37
#